data_AF-A0A814GZW0-F1
#
_entry.id   AF-A0A814GZW0-F1
#
_cell.length_a   1.000
_cell.length_b   1.000
_cell.length_c   1.000
_cell.angle_alpha   90.00
_cell.angle_beta   90.00
_cell.angle_gamma   90.00
#
_symmetry.space_group_name_H-M   'P 1'
#
loop_
_entity.id
_entity.type
_entity.pdbx_description
1 polymer ?
#
loop_
_entity_poly.entity_id
_entity_poly.type
_entity_poly.pdbx_seq_one_letter_code
_entity_poly.pdbx_strand_id
1 'polypeptide(L)' 'MIGGGPGVVHHTAACLDGEIQLVCDAFSSDPEKSREMGKQLGLSEDRVYGSYKEMIEQEQKSKGEGFN' A
#
# COMPACT_ATOMS: atom_id res chain seq x y z
N MET A 1 -3.14 0.20 -2.64
CA MET A 1 -2.90 0.60 -4.05
C MET A 1 -2.17 -0.54 -4.75
N ILE A 2 -2.51 -0.89 -5.99
CA ILE A 2 -1.78 -1.89 -6.80
C ILE A 2 -1.24 -1.19 -8.04
N GLY A 3 0.07 -1.25 -8.26
CA GLY A 3 0.72 -0.50 -9.34
C GLY A 3 0.78 1.01 -9.06
N GLY A 4 1.04 1.80 -10.11
CA GLY A 4 1.18 3.26 -10.03
C GLY A 4 2.64 3.76 -9.98
N GLY A 5 3.59 2.87 -9.66
CA GLY A 5 5.00 3.24 -9.53
C GLY A 5 5.19 4.40 -8.53
N PRO A 6 6.26 5.20 -8.63
CA PRO A 6 6.43 6.41 -7.81
C PRO A 6 5.39 7.52 -8.11
N GLY A 7 4.43 7.27 -9.00
CA GLY A 7 3.35 8.21 -9.35
C GLY A 7 2.32 8.31 -8.23
N VAL A 8 2.51 9.29 -7.35
CA VAL A 8 1.62 9.58 -6.21
C VAL A 8 0.23 10.09 -6.57
N VAL A 9 -0.07 10.40 -7.84
CA VAL A 9 -1.29 11.14 -8.23
C VAL A 9 -2.57 10.50 -7.70
N HIS A 10 -2.75 9.18 -7.87
CA HIS A 10 -3.93 8.49 -7.36
C HIS A 10 -3.98 8.48 -5.82
N HIS A 11 -2.83 8.33 -5.15
CA HIS A 11 -2.76 8.40 -3.70
C HIS A 11 -3.10 9.81 -3.19
N THR A 12 -2.47 10.84 -3.74
CA THR A 12 -2.73 12.24 -3.41
C THR A 12 -4.17 12.63 -3.67
N ALA A 13 -4.77 12.18 -4.78
CA ALA A 13 -6.17 12.45 -5.07
C ALA A 13 -7.11 11.69 -4.10
N ALA A 14 -6.82 10.44 -3.77
CA ALA A 14 -7.62 9.66 -2.83
C ALA A 14 -7.57 10.23 -1.41
N CYS A 15 -6.41 10.71 -0.97
CA CYS A 15 -6.22 11.28 0.36
C CYS A 15 -6.59 12.78 0.43
N LEU A 16 -7.00 13.42 -0.66
CA LEU A 16 -7.21 14.87 -0.73
C LEU A 16 -8.21 15.36 0.30
N ASP A 17 -9.31 14.63 0.46
CA ASP A 17 -10.39 14.97 1.38
C ASP A 17 -10.21 14.34 2.77
N GLY A 18 -9.12 13.59 3.00
CA GLY A 18 -8.82 12.93 4.28
C GLY A 18 -9.70 11.71 4.63
N GLU A 19 -10.65 11.36 3.76
CA GLU A 19 -11.61 10.25 3.96
C GLU A 19 -11.01 8.86 3.66
N ILE A 20 -9.80 8.81 3.10
CA ILE A 20 -9.13 7.57 2.73
C ILE A 20 -7.75 7.53 3.36
N GLN A 21 -7.48 6.42 4.04
CA GLN A 21 -6.15 6.05 4.48
C GLN A 21 -5.63 4.88 3.64
N LEU A 22 -4.44 5.04 3.08
CA LEU A 22 -3.70 3.92 2.51
C LEU A 22 -3.07 3.11 3.64
N VAL A 23 -3.35 1.81 3.69
CA VAL A 23 -2.91 0.92 4.77
C VAL A 23 -2.02 -0.24 4.31
N CYS A 24 -1.99 -0.51 3.00
CA CYS A 24 -1.14 -1.50 2.36
C CYS A 24 -0.89 -1.18 0.88
N ASP A 25 0.17 -1.76 0.31
CA ASP A 25 0.50 -1.57 -1.10
C ASP A 25 1.15 -2.77 -1.80
N ALA A 26 1.06 -2.74 -3.13
CA ALA A 26 1.91 -3.50 -4.04
C ALA A 26 2.23 -2.60 -5.26
N PHE A 27 3.08 -1.57 -5.06
CA PHE A 27 3.30 -0.50 -6.06
C PHE A 27 4.06 -0.94 -7.32
N SER A 28 4.98 -1.89 -7.18
CA SER A 28 5.83 -2.37 -8.26
C SER A 28 6.00 -3.88 -8.18
N SER A 29 6.25 -4.50 -9.34
CA SER A 29 6.76 -5.86 -9.41
C SER A 29 8.21 -5.97 -8.91
N ASP A 30 8.89 -4.83 -8.74
CA ASP A 30 10.20 -4.71 -8.10
C ASP A 30 9.99 -4.45 -6.59
N PRO A 31 10.27 -5.44 -5.72
CA PRO A 31 10.00 -5.33 -4.28
C PRO A 31 10.77 -4.20 -3.60
N GLU A 32 11.96 -3.83 -4.10
CA GLU A 32 12.74 -2.73 -3.51
C GLU A 32 12.04 -1.40 -3.72
N LYS A 33 11.49 -1.16 -4.92
CA LYS A 33 10.71 0.05 -5.23
C LYS A 33 9.43 0.12 -4.42
N SER A 34 8.74 -1.00 -4.22
CA SER A 34 7.55 -1.03 -3.36
C SER A 34 7.92 -0.68 -1.92
N ARG A 35 9.00 -1.24 -1.37
CA ARG A 35 9.48 -0.92 -0.01
C ARG A 35 9.89 0.54 0.16
N GLU A 36 10.63 1.09 -0.79
CA GLU A 36 11.03 2.49 -0.76
C GLU A 36 9.80 3.40 -0.75
N MET A 37 8.81 3.09 -1.60
CA MET A 37 7.56 3.84 -1.66
C MET A 37 6.73 3.70 -0.38
N GLY A 38 6.55 2.47 0.13
CA GLY A 38 5.83 2.22 1.36
C GLY A 38 6.42 2.98 2.54
N LYS A 39 7.75 3.05 2.63
CA LYS A 39 8.45 3.86 3.63
C LYS A 39 8.18 5.36 3.47
N GLN A 40 8.18 5.89 2.24
CA GLN A 40 7.85 7.29 1.99
C GLN A 40 6.39 7.63 2.37
N LEU A 41 5.49 6.67 2.25
CA LEU A 41 4.07 6.80 2.60
C LEU A 41 3.75 6.47 4.06
N GLY A 42 4.75 6.07 4.86
CA GLY A 42 4.55 5.69 6.27
C GLY A 42 3.78 4.39 6.46
N LEU A 43 3.81 3.50 5.46
CA LEU A 43 3.20 2.17 5.55
C LEU A 43 4.08 1.23 6.38
N SER A 44 3.43 0.30 7.08
CA SER A 44 4.13 -0.74 7.82
C SER A 44 4.80 -1.72 6.85
N GLU A 45 6.04 -2.13 7.14
CA GLU A 45 6.85 -2.95 6.23
C GLU A 45 6.23 -4.32 5.95
N ASP A 46 5.41 -4.85 6.86
CA ASP A 46 4.66 -6.10 6.74
C ASP A 46 3.41 -5.98 5.84
N ARG A 47 3.06 -4.76 5.43
CA ARG A 47 1.92 -4.45 4.54
C ARG A 47 2.35 -3.84 3.20
N VAL A 48 3.64 -4.00 2.88
CA VAL A 48 4.22 -3.64 1.59
C VAL A 48 4.60 -4.92 0.86
N TYR A 49 3.88 -5.24 -0.21
CA TYR A 49 3.93 -6.54 -0.85
C TYR A 49 4.66 -6.49 -2.21
N GLY A 50 5.31 -7.60 -2.56
CA GLY A 50 6.00 -7.74 -3.85
C GLY A 50 5.04 -8.08 -5.01
N SER A 51 3.82 -8.52 -4.70
CA SER A 51 2.79 -8.80 -5.70
C SER A 51 1.39 -8.54 -5.16
N TYR A 52 0.47 -8.18 -6.05
CA TYR A 52 -0.94 -8.00 -5.69
C TYR A 52 -1.58 -9.29 -5.18
N LYS A 53 -1.11 -10.46 -5.66
CA LYS A 53 -1.67 -11.75 -5.28
C LYS A 53 -1.33 -12.08 -3.82
N GLU A 54 -0.06 -11.91 -3.45
CA GLU A 54 0.40 -12.02 -2.07
C GLU A 54 -0.37 -11.05 -1.17
N MET A 55 -0.48 -9.77 -1.56
CA MET A 55 -1.24 -8.78 -0.81
C MET A 55 -2.67 -9.24 -0.53
N ILE A 56 -3.41 -9.66 -1.56
CA ILE A 56 -4.81 -10.10 -1.40
C ILE A 56 -4.89 -11.32 -0.47
N GLU A 57 -4.00 -12.30 -0.64
CA GLU A 57 -4.00 -13.53 0.17
C GLU A 57 -3.68 -13.27 1.65
N GLN A 58 -2.78 -12.32 1.95
CA GLN A 58 -2.42 -11.96 3.31
C GLN A 58 -3.49 -11.06 3.96
N GLU A 59 -3.91 -10.01 3.27
CA GLU A 59 -4.92 -9.07 3.75
C GLU A 59 -6.29 -9.73 3.97
N GLN A 60 -6.63 -10.78 3.18
CA GLN A 60 -7.85 -11.56 3.40
C GLN A 60 -7.80 -12.41 4.68
N LYS A 61 -6.61 -12.77 5.15
CA LYS A 61 -6.41 -13.53 6.40
C LYS A 61 -6.25 -12.62 7.61
N SER A 62 -5.75 -11.41 7.41
CA SER A 62 -5.71 -10.38 8.43
C SER A 62 -7.15 -10.05 8.85
N LYS A 63 -7.51 -10.35 10.10
CA LYS A 63 -8.68 -9.69 10.69
C LYS A 63 -8.37 -8.21 10.64
N GLY A 64 -9.21 -7.42 9.99
CA GLY A 64 -8.97 -5.99 9.83
C GLY A 64 -8.67 -5.33 11.17
N GLU A 65 -7.40 -5.14 11.48
CA GLU A 65 -6.92 -4.20 12.49
C GLU A 65 -7.00 -2.81 11.85
N GLY A 66 -8.23 -2.43 11.54
CA GLY A 66 -8.58 -1.05 11.22
C GLY A 66 -8.88 -0.36 12.54
N PHE A 67 -8.06 0.66 12.85
CA PHE A 67 -8.27 1.69 13.87
C PHE A 67 -8.06 1.27 15.34
N ASN A 68 -6.92 1.71 15.89
CA ASN A 68 -6.90 2.44 17.18
C ASN A 68 -6.55 3.89 16.89
#